data_AF-I3Y8V4-F1
#
_entry.id   AF-I3Y8V4-F1
#
_cell.length_a   1.000
_cell.length_b   1.000
_cell.length_c   1.000
_cell.angle_alpha   90.00
_cell.angle_beta   90.00
_cell.angle_gamma   90.00
#
_symmetry.space_group_name_H-M   'P 1'
#
loop_
_entity.id
_entity.type
_entity.pdbx_description
1 polymer ?
#
loop_
_entity_poly.entity_id
_entity_poly.type
_entity_poly.pdbx_seq_one_letter_code
_entity_poly.pdbx_strand_id
1 'polypeptide(L)'
;MNDSTQPTPLTDLRRRVSSARALIRNVLTELVGRVELRYDFYREWNGCWKVRVDLTQPVRGLIEFTLLDTPGGGMLALPRPLPERWRIETGIGASDGTRWSLDQAGALVSFPPDN
;
A
#
# COMPACT_ATOMS: atom_id res chain seq x y z
N MET A 1 -11.51 14.42 18.50
CA MET A 1 -10.82 13.29 17.84
C MET A 1 -11.26 13.34 16.40
N ASN A 2 -10.35 13.52 15.44
CA ASN A 2 -10.73 13.50 14.03
C ASN A 2 -11.02 12.05 13.66
N ASP A 3 -12.29 11.67 13.56
CA ASP A 3 -12.76 10.45 12.91
C ASP A 3 -12.52 10.58 11.41
N SER A 4 -11.25 10.60 11.00
CA SER A 4 -10.89 10.46 9.60
C SER A 4 -11.23 9.04 9.19
N THR A 5 -12.35 8.85 8.50
CA THR A 5 -12.79 7.56 7.97
C THR A 5 -11.94 7.09 6.77
N GLN A 6 -10.97 7.89 6.33
CA GLN A 6 -10.09 7.60 5.22
C GLN A 6 -8.62 7.55 5.66
N PRO A 7 -7.80 6.70 5.02
CA PRO A 7 -6.36 6.68 5.24
C PRO A 7 -5.73 8.03 4.94
N THR A 8 -4.72 8.41 5.72
CA THR A 8 -4.04 9.70 5.64
C THR A 8 -2.53 9.49 5.39
N PRO A 9 -1.81 10.49 4.87
CA PRO A 9 -0.36 10.39 4.68
C PRO A 9 0.39 9.90 5.93
N LEU A 10 1.16 8.82 5.80
CA LEU A 10 2.12 8.43 6.84
C LEU A 10 3.21 9.50 6.91
N THR A 11 3.39 10.12 8.07
CA THR A 11 4.40 11.19 8.26
C THR A 11 5.66 10.72 8.97
N ASP A 12 5.55 9.81 9.95
CA ASP A 12 6.69 9.20 10.65
C ASP A 12 6.88 7.72 10.29
N LEU A 13 7.89 7.45 9.47
CA LEU A 13 8.27 6.11 9.04
C LEU A 13 9.33 5.45 9.94
N ARG A 14 10.05 6.20 10.80
CA ARG A 14 11.32 5.74 11.41
C ARG A 14 11.18 4.42 12.16
N ARG A 15 10.06 4.24 12.87
CA ARG A 15 9.77 3.02 13.65
C ARG A 15 8.95 1.97 12.89
N ARG A 16 8.53 2.28 11.66
CA ARG A 16 7.58 1.48 10.88
C ARG A 16 8.14 0.94 9.56
N VAL A 17 9.43 1.15 9.28
CA VAL A 17 10.10 0.64 8.06
C VAL A 17 9.93 -0.87 7.91
N SER A 18 10.13 -1.64 8.99
CA SER A 18 9.98 -3.10 8.97
C SER A 18 8.54 -3.51 8.66
N SER A 19 7.57 -2.83 9.26
CA SER A 19 6.14 -3.05 8.99
C SER A 19 5.77 -2.72 7.54
N ALA A 20 6.30 -1.62 6.99
CA ALA A 20 6.09 -1.25 5.59
C ALA A 20 6.66 -2.30 4.63
N ARG A 21 7.88 -2.81 4.88
CA ARG A 21 8.48 -3.89 4.08
C ARG A 21 7.66 -5.18 4.14
N ALA A 22 7.21 -5.57 5.33
CA ALA A 22 6.38 -6.77 5.51
C ALA A 22 5.03 -6.62 4.79
N LEU A 23 4.38 -5.47 4.94
CA LEU A 23 3.12 -5.15 4.26
C LEU A 23 3.27 -5.20 2.73
N ILE A 24 4.26 -4.50 2.17
CA ILE A 24 4.47 -4.47 0.72
C ILE A 24 4.80 -5.88 0.20
N ARG A 25 5.61 -6.65 0.93
CA ARG A 25 5.88 -8.05 0.56
C ARG A 25 4.59 -8.87 0.50
N ASN A 26 3.72 -8.76 1.51
CA ASN A 26 2.46 -9.51 1.54
C ASN A 26 1.56 -9.13 0.37
N VAL A 27 1.38 -7.81 0.16
CA VAL A 27 0.61 -7.27 -0.96
C VAL A 27 1.14 -7.80 -2.30
N LEU A 28 2.44 -7.66 -2.58
CA LEU A 28 3.03 -8.17 -3.83
C LEU A 28 2.94 -9.70 -3.94
N THR A 29 3.09 -10.44 -2.84
CA THR A 29 2.99 -11.90 -2.86
C THR A 29 1.58 -12.37 -3.23
N GLU A 30 0.53 -11.66 -2.82
CA GLU A 30 -0.85 -11.94 -3.23
C GLU A 30 -1.06 -11.74 -4.74
N LEU A 31 -0.36 -10.76 -5.34
CA LEU A 31 -0.50 -10.44 -6.76
C LEU A 31 0.32 -11.35 -7.68
N VAL A 32 1.61 -11.51 -7.38
CA VAL A 32 2.58 -12.16 -8.28
C VAL A 32 3.28 -13.38 -7.69
N GLY A 33 2.89 -13.80 -6.48
CA GLY A 33 3.56 -14.88 -5.76
C GLY A 33 4.89 -14.46 -5.13
N ARG A 34 5.68 -15.44 -4.70
CA ARG A 34 6.92 -15.20 -3.95
C ARG A 34 7.97 -14.52 -4.83
N VAL A 35 8.40 -13.32 -4.42
CA VAL A 35 9.35 -12.48 -5.16
C VAL A 35 10.48 -11.97 -4.28
N GLU A 36 11.65 -11.79 -4.88
CA GLU A 36 12.76 -11.06 -4.28
C GLU A 36 12.56 -9.55 -4.49
N LEU A 37 12.72 -8.78 -3.42
CA LEU A 37 12.34 -7.36 -3.36
C LEU A 37 13.48 -6.51 -2.80
N ARG A 38 13.80 -5.40 -3.49
CA ARG A 38 14.65 -4.32 -2.98
C ARG A 38 13.80 -3.07 -2.76
N TYR A 39 14.10 -2.32 -1.70
CA TYR A 39 13.27 -1.20 -1.24
C TYR A 39 14.08 0.06 -1.08
N ASP A 40 13.62 1.14 -1.73
CA ASP A 40 14.14 2.49 -1.53
C ASP A 40 13.02 3.40 -1.02
N PHE A 41 13.27 4.09 0.10
CA PHE A 41 12.29 4.96 0.75
C PHE A 41 12.61 6.43 0.48
N TYR A 42 11.59 7.19 0.07
CA TYR A 42 11.72 8.60 -0.27
C TYR A 42 10.65 9.42 0.45
N ARG A 43 11.04 10.61 0.89
CA ARG A 43 10.11 11.63 1.38
C ARG A 43 9.62 12.46 0.20
N GLU A 44 8.31 12.55 0.01
CA GLU A 44 7.72 13.43 -1.00
C GLU A 44 7.51 14.86 -0.44
N TRP A 45 7.44 15.84 -1.35
CA TRP A 45 7.30 17.26 -1.01
C TRP A 45 6.00 17.58 -0.25
N ASN A 46 4.94 16.81 -0.52
CA ASN A 46 3.64 16.90 0.17
C ASN A 46 3.67 16.26 1.58
N GLY A 47 4.81 15.74 2.02
CA GLY A 47 4.92 15.07 3.29
C GLY A 47 4.33 13.66 3.33
N CYS A 48 4.19 12.98 2.19
CA CYS A 48 3.97 11.53 2.14
C CYS A 48 5.30 10.77 2.12
N TRP A 49 5.28 9.50 2.51
CA TRP A 49 6.36 8.56 2.22
C TRP A 49 6.05 7.75 0.97
N LYS A 50 7.02 7.69 0.06
CA LYS A 50 7.01 6.81 -1.10
C LYS A 50 8.02 5.68 -0.90
N VAL A 51 7.68 4.49 -1.34
CA VAL A 51 8.59 3.34 -1.41
C VAL A 51 8.67 2.89 -2.84
N ARG A 52 9.87 2.90 -3.41
CA ARG A 52 10.14 2.25 -4.69
C ARG A 52 10.58 0.83 -4.41
N VAL A 53 9.95 -0.12 -5.09
CA VAL A 53 10.23 -1.54 -4.93
C VAL A 53 10.61 -2.14 -6.27
N ASP A 54 11.84 -2.65 -6.33
CA ASP A 54 12.38 -3.37 -7.48
C ASP A 54 12.15 -4.86 -7.25
N LEU A 55 11.43 -5.48 -8.18
CA LEU A 55 11.20 -6.92 -8.25
C LEU A 55 12.34 -7.53 -9.07
N THR A 56 13.14 -8.40 -8.47
CA THR A 56 14.35 -8.91 -9.13
C THR A 56 14.17 -10.30 -9.76
N GLN A 57 13.41 -11.19 -9.12
CA GLN A 57 13.14 -12.56 -9.57
C GLN A 57 11.82 -13.11 -8.97
N PRO A 58 11.08 -13.99 -9.68
CA PRO A 58 11.26 -14.37 -11.09
C PRO A 58 10.73 -13.32 -12.08
N VAL A 59 9.94 -12.36 -11.60
CA VAL A 59 9.42 -11.23 -12.38
C VAL A 59 10.33 -10.03 -12.17
N ARG A 60 10.66 -9.32 -13.25
CA ARG A 60 11.38 -8.04 -13.20
C ARG A 60 10.43 -6.87 -13.36
N GLY A 61 10.55 -5.88 -12.50
CA GLY A 61 9.71 -4.70 -12.59
C GLY A 61 9.94 -3.71 -11.47
N LEU A 62 9.41 -2.50 -11.64
CA LEU A 62 9.47 -1.44 -10.66
C LEU A 62 8.05 -1.04 -10.28
N ILE A 63 7.75 -1.05 -8.98
CA ILE A 63 6.46 -0.60 -8.46
C ILE A 63 6.72 0.42 -7.36
N GLU A 64 6.03 1.55 -7.42
CA GLU A 64 6.07 2.55 -6.36
C GLU A 64 4.84 2.44 -5.47
N PHE A 65 5.00 2.70 -4.18
CA PHE A 65 3.94 2.68 -3.18
C PHE A 65 3.91 3.99 -2.41
N THR A 66 2.74 4.56 -2.19
CA THR A 66 2.51 5.62 -1.21
C THR A 66 2.10 4.98 0.12
N LEU A 67 2.76 5.36 1.22
CA LEU A 67 2.43 4.86 2.56
C LEU A 67 1.41 5.77 3.24
N LEU A 68 0.34 5.17 3.75
CA LEU A 68 -0.75 5.86 4.43
C LEU A 68 -1.00 5.21 5.80
N ASP A 69 -1.36 6.02 6.79
CA ASP A 69 -1.94 5.58 8.06
C ASP A 69 -3.43 5.27 7.84
N THR A 70 -3.90 4.11 8.28
CA THR A 70 -5.33 3.80 8.25
C THR A 70 -6.05 4.36 9.48
N PRO A 71 -7.38 4.54 9.42
CA PRO A 71 -8.17 4.97 10.58
C PRO A 71 -8.04 4.05 11.80
N GLY A 72 -7.83 2.75 11.57
CA GLY A 72 -7.61 1.75 12.62
C GLY A 72 -6.21 1.76 13.25
N GLY A 73 -5.35 2.72 12.89
CA GLY A 73 -3.96 2.80 13.37
C GLY A 73 -2.99 1.84 12.68
N GLY A 74 -3.43 1.20 11.58
CA GLY A 74 -2.61 0.40 10.71
C GLY A 74 -1.92 1.21 9.62
N MET A 75 -1.38 0.50 8.63
CA MET A 75 -0.71 1.07 7.47
C MET A 75 -1.28 0.48 6.19
N LEU A 76 -1.41 1.31 5.17
CA LEU A 76 -1.73 0.93 3.80
C LEU A 76 -0.55 1.30 2.89
N ALA A 77 -0.14 0.36 2.04
CA ALA A 77 0.83 0.61 0.98
C ALA A 77 0.09 0.67 -0.37
N LEU A 78 -0.26 1.88 -0.80
CA LEU A 78 -1.03 2.12 -2.02
C LEU A 78 -0.11 2.07 -3.27
N PRO A 79 -0.21 1.06 -4.15
CA PRO A 79 0.60 0.94 -5.36
C PRO A 79 0.28 2.01 -6.41
N ARG A 80 1.30 2.40 -7.17
CA ARG A 80 1.24 3.41 -8.23
C ARG A 80 1.96 2.89 -9.48
N PRO A 81 1.24 2.67 -10.62
CA PRO A 81 -0.22 2.70 -10.74
C PRO A 81 -0.88 1.58 -9.92
N LEU A 82 -2.19 1.68 -9.67
CA LEU A 82 -2.96 0.61 -9.03
C LEU A 82 -3.31 -0.48 -10.07
N PRO A 83 -2.82 -1.73 -9.91
CA PRO A 83 -3.27 -2.87 -10.70
C PRO A 83 -4.79 -3.04 -10.72
N GLU A 84 -5.33 -3.34 -11.90
CA GLU A 84 -6.77 -3.50 -12.13
C GLU A 84 -7.39 -4.59 -11.24
N ARG A 85 -6.67 -5.70 -11.06
CA ARG A 85 -7.09 -6.81 -10.17
C ARG A 85 -7.38 -6.34 -8.74
N TRP A 86 -6.52 -5.50 -8.16
CA TRP A 86 -6.78 -4.92 -6.84
C TRP A 86 -7.89 -3.88 -6.89
N ARG A 87 -8.07 -3.21 -8.02
CA ARG A 87 -9.14 -2.23 -8.15
C ARG A 87 -10.53 -2.87 -8.05
N ILE A 88 -10.72 -4.01 -8.71
CA ILE A 88 -12.03 -4.60 -8.98
C ILE A 88 -12.32 -5.84 -8.11
N GLU A 89 -11.34 -6.72 -7.91
CA GLU A 89 -11.60 -8.07 -7.37
C GLU A 89 -11.23 -8.21 -5.90
N THR A 90 -10.13 -7.58 -5.46
CA THR A 90 -9.50 -7.96 -4.19
C THR A 90 -9.29 -6.80 -3.24
N GLY A 91 -9.08 -5.58 -3.72
CA GLY A 91 -8.58 -4.49 -2.87
C GLY A 91 -7.14 -4.71 -2.41
N ILE A 92 -6.57 -3.66 -1.83
CA ILE A 92 -5.23 -3.63 -1.25
C ILE A 92 -5.37 -3.85 0.26
N GLY A 93 -4.77 -4.92 0.77
CA GLY A 93 -4.74 -5.19 2.20
C GLY A 93 -3.92 -4.15 2.97
N ALA A 94 -4.48 -3.67 4.09
CA ALA A 94 -3.78 -2.89 5.09
C ALA A 94 -3.38 -3.77 6.29
N SER A 95 -2.46 -3.27 7.12
CA SER A 95 -1.94 -4.03 8.27
C SER A 95 -2.94 -4.18 9.43
N ASP A 96 -4.06 -3.45 9.40
CA ASP A 96 -5.16 -3.54 10.38
C ASP A 96 -6.28 -4.49 9.92
N GLY A 97 -6.08 -5.20 8.81
CA GLY A 97 -7.06 -6.13 8.26
C GLY A 97 -8.10 -5.48 7.35
N THR A 98 -8.14 -4.14 7.25
CA THR A 98 -8.99 -3.45 6.27
C THR A 98 -8.47 -3.62 4.85
N ARG A 99 -9.33 -3.48 3.86
CA ARG A 99 -8.98 -3.48 2.43
C ARG A 99 -9.44 -2.18 1.79
N TRP A 100 -8.66 -1.68 0.84
CA TRP A 100 -8.89 -0.38 0.20
C TRP A 100 -8.70 -0.46 -1.32
N SER A 101 -9.39 0.40 -2.07
CA SER A 101 -9.26 0.51 -3.52
C SER A 101 -9.42 1.98 -3.96
N LEU A 102 -9.29 2.24 -5.25
CA LEU A 102 -9.57 3.55 -5.85
C LEU A 102 -10.86 3.47 -6.68
N ASP A 103 -11.79 4.39 -6.44
CA ASP A 103 -12.98 4.54 -7.28
C ASP A 103 -12.64 5.12 -8.68
N GLN A 104 -13.63 5.32 -9.55
CA GLN A 104 -13.38 5.87 -10.89
C GLN A 104 -12.78 7.30 -10.89
N ALA A 105 -13.04 8.09 -9.84
CA ALA A 105 -12.47 9.41 -9.66
C ALA A 105 -11.03 9.38 -9.11
N GLY A 106 -10.53 8.20 -8.72
CA GLY A 106 -9.22 8.06 -8.09
C GLY A 106 -9.24 8.38 -6.60
N ALA A 107 -10.43 8.44 -5.97
CA ALA A 107 -10.56 8.59 -4.54
C ALA A 107 -10.39 7.24 -3.82
N LEU A 108 -9.76 7.28 -2.66
CA LEU A 108 -9.52 6.10 -1.83
C LEU A 108 -10.82 5.70 -1.12
N VAL A 109 -11.26 4.48 -1.36
CA VAL A 109 -12.51 3.92 -0.83
C VAL A 109 -12.26 2.57 -0.16
N SER A 110 -13.07 2.24 0.85
CA SER A 110 -13.03 0.92 1.48
C SER A 110 -13.43 -0.15 0.46
N PHE A 111 -12.69 -1.26 0.42
CA PHE A 111 -13.03 -2.42 -0.39
C PHE A 111 -13.77 -3.43 0.50
N PRO A 112 -15.07 -3.67 0.28
CA PRO A 112 -15.83 -4.59 1.12
C PRO A 112 -15.25 -6.01 1.01
N PRO A 113 -15.22 -6.80 2.09
CA PRO A 113 -14.96 -8.23 1.95
C PRO A 113 -16.06 -8.85 1.08
N ASP A 114 -15.69 -9.80 0.22
CA ASP A 114 -16.67 -10.61 -0.52
C ASP A 114 -17.67 -11.20 0.50
N ASN A 115 -18.96 -11.00 0.24
CA ASN A 115 -20.05 -11.65 1.01
C ASN A 115 -20.06 -13.16 0.78
#